data_AF-A0A3M0P573-F1
#
_entry.id   AF-A0A3M0P573-F1
#
_cell.length_a   1.000
_cell.length_b   1.000
_cell.length_c   1.000
_cell.angle_alpha   90.00
_cell.angle_beta   90.00
_cell.angle_gamma   90.00
#
_symmetry.space_group_name_H-M   'P 1'
#
loop_
_entity.id
_entity.type
_entity.pdbx_description
1 polymer ?
#
loop_
_entity_poly.entity_id
_entity_poly.type
_entity_poly.pdbx_seq_one_letter_code
_entity_poly.pdbx_strand_id
1 'polypeptide(L)'
;MNPDFAIILNFKLKNAQEIDMDFLVKTARNIGVRAIAADRLENELQIPCAKYSINLVTIATGEDLATTNIIETLVQNRKVGKASIINIAVNSDGSFSAATKEMLEQINSWMHIFGHAFNESTPCNLTVDGNSFILQNRHMPYQNYIYVQKSFPQKIKVNGLTQEPNRIEMIENRTPLTFSYQNGSLIINLETATSSNFPWQIIRVQQHRPEDDIKETKF
;
A
#
# COMPACT_ATOMS: atom_id res chain seq x y z
N MET A 1 -18.05 8.01 -5.52
CA MET A 1 -17.41 6.87 -6.20
C MET A 1 -16.17 6.54 -5.39
N ASN A 2 -16.17 5.47 -4.60
CA ASN A 2 -14.95 5.11 -3.88
C ASN A 2 -14.87 3.61 -3.77
N PRO A 3 -14.26 2.95 -4.74
CA PRO A 3 -13.62 1.71 -4.40
C PRO A 3 -12.21 2.14 -3.97
N ASP A 4 -12.00 2.04 -2.66
CA ASP A 4 -10.97 2.66 -1.83
C ASP A 4 -9.57 2.07 -2.14
N PHE A 5 -9.15 2.07 -3.39
CA PHE A 5 -7.94 1.39 -3.86
C PHE A 5 -6.71 2.27 -3.73
N ALA A 6 -5.59 1.69 -3.31
CA ALA A 6 -4.34 2.43 -3.22
C ALA A 6 -3.71 2.66 -4.61
N ILE A 7 -3.86 1.71 -5.54
CA ILE A 7 -3.35 1.77 -6.90
C ILE A 7 -4.43 1.31 -7.87
N ILE A 8 -4.57 2.01 -9.00
CA ILE A 8 -5.41 1.64 -10.14
C ILE A 8 -4.52 1.69 -11.40
N LEU A 9 -4.41 0.59 -12.14
CA LEU A 9 -3.76 0.62 -13.46
C LEU A 9 -4.78 1.00 -14.54
N ASN A 10 -4.48 2.03 -15.29
CA ASN A 10 -5.31 2.56 -16.38
C ASN A 10 -4.70 2.15 -17.73
N PHE A 11 -5.12 1.03 -18.30
CA PHE A 11 -4.60 0.52 -19.56
C PHE A 11 -5.04 1.40 -20.73
N LYS A 12 -4.07 1.88 -21.51
CA LYS A 12 -4.31 2.64 -22.76
C LYS A 12 -4.27 1.68 -23.93
N LEU A 13 -5.45 1.30 -24.40
CA LEU A 13 -5.67 0.23 -25.37
C LEU A 13 -6.03 0.75 -26.77
N LYS A 14 -6.14 2.07 -26.96
CA LYS A 14 -6.53 2.68 -28.25
C LYS A 14 -5.69 2.23 -29.45
N ASN A 15 -4.40 1.98 -29.26
CA ASN A 15 -3.48 1.59 -30.33
C ASN A 15 -3.18 0.08 -30.36
N ALA A 16 -3.72 -0.69 -29.42
CA ALA A 16 -3.45 -2.11 -29.29
C ALA A 16 -4.43 -2.93 -30.15
N GLN A 17 -3.90 -3.86 -30.95
CA GLN A 17 -4.67 -4.68 -31.89
C GLN A 17 -4.87 -6.10 -31.36
N GLU A 18 -3.78 -6.74 -30.94
CA GLU A 18 -3.80 -8.09 -30.36
C GLU A 18 -3.68 -7.98 -28.84
N ILE A 19 -4.82 -7.85 -28.15
CA ILE A 19 -4.84 -7.62 -26.70
C ILE A 19 -5.18 -8.92 -25.97
N ASP A 20 -4.22 -9.45 -25.20
CA ASP A 20 -4.48 -10.48 -24.21
C ASP A 20 -5.01 -9.84 -22.92
N MET A 21 -6.33 -9.82 -22.77
CA MET A 21 -7.00 -9.28 -21.59
C MET A 21 -6.65 -10.05 -20.31
N ASP A 22 -6.41 -11.36 -20.40
CA ASP A 22 -6.02 -12.19 -19.24
C ASP A 22 -4.64 -11.78 -18.74
N PHE A 23 -3.69 -11.57 -19.65
CA PHE A 23 -2.36 -11.06 -19.34
C PHE A 23 -2.40 -9.70 -18.62
N LEU A 24 -3.21 -8.75 -19.10
CA LEU A 24 -3.31 -7.42 -18.50
C LEU A 24 -3.82 -7.49 -17.05
N VAL A 25 -4.94 -8.19 -16.83
CA VAL A 25 -5.53 -8.29 -15.49
C VAL A 25 -4.63 -9.11 -14.56
N LYS A 26 -4.05 -10.21 -15.04
CA LYS A 26 -3.11 -11.04 -14.28
C LYS A 26 -1.88 -10.24 -13.86
N THR A 27 -1.38 -9.36 -14.72
CA THR A 27 -0.26 -8.47 -14.39
C THR A 27 -0.62 -7.55 -13.24
N ALA A 28 -1.77 -6.87 -13.30
CA ALA A 28 -2.24 -6.02 -12.21
C ALA A 28 -2.36 -6.79 -10.89
N ARG A 29 -2.97 -7.98 -10.92
CA ARG A 29 -3.08 -8.85 -9.74
C ARG A 29 -1.72 -9.22 -9.16
N ASN A 30 -0.76 -9.58 -10.01
CA ASN A 30 0.55 -10.06 -9.56
C ASN A 30 1.36 -8.99 -8.84
N ILE A 31 1.18 -7.72 -9.19
CA ILE A 31 1.86 -6.60 -8.52
C ILE A 31 1.08 -6.04 -7.32
N GLY A 32 0.01 -6.73 -6.88
CA GLY A 32 -0.76 -6.36 -5.70
C GLY A 32 -1.80 -5.24 -5.90
N VAL A 33 -2.08 -4.86 -7.15
CA VAL A 33 -3.16 -3.93 -7.51
C VAL A 33 -4.52 -4.62 -7.33
N ARG A 34 -5.55 -3.86 -6.93
CA ARG A 34 -6.92 -4.37 -6.68
C ARG A 34 -7.96 -3.84 -7.65
N ALA A 35 -7.56 -2.93 -8.54
CA ALA A 35 -8.44 -2.39 -9.56
C ALA A 35 -7.70 -1.94 -10.80
N ILE A 36 -8.40 -2.01 -11.92
CA ILE A 36 -7.94 -1.55 -13.21
C ILE A 36 -9.02 -0.73 -13.90
N ALA A 37 -8.61 0.00 -14.91
CA ALA A 37 -9.47 0.60 -15.90
C ALA A 37 -8.85 0.46 -17.27
N ALA A 38 -9.64 0.74 -18.29
CA ALA A 38 -9.14 0.86 -19.65
C ALA A 38 -9.87 1.99 -20.38
N ASP A 39 -9.20 2.59 -21.36
CA ASP A 39 -9.79 3.65 -22.20
C ASP A 39 -10.67 3.11 -23.34
N ARG A 40 -10.72 1.79 -23.52
CA ARG A 40 -11.66 1.05 -24.37
C ARG A 40 -11.74 -0.40 -23.93
N LEU A 41 -12.67 -1.14 -24.52
CA LEU A 41 -12.82 -2.59 -24.33
C LEU A 41 -13.11 -3.00 -22.86
N GLU A 42 -13.87 -2.18 -22.14
CA GLU A 42 -14.24 -2.43 -20.74
C GLU A 42 -15.07 -3.73 -20.60
N ASN A 43 -15.94 -4.03 -21.56
CA ASN A 43 -16.76 -5.24 -21.52
C ASN A 43 -15.92 -6.51 -21.62
N GLU A 44 -14.88 -6.52 -22.45
CA GLU A 44 -13.97 -7.67 -22.59
C GLU A 44 -13.12 -7.90 -21.33
N LEU A 45 -12.94 -6.88 -20.48
CA LEU A 45 -12.19 -7.00 -19.23
C LEU A 45 -13.01 -7.59 -18.07
N GLN A 46 -14.34 -7.66 -18.17
CA GLN A 46 -15.20 -8.12 -17.07
C GLN A 46 -14.87 -9.56 -16.62
N ILE A 47 -14.69 -10.48 -17.58
CA ILE A 47 -14.40 -11.89 -17.31
C ILE A 47 -13.05 -12.06 -16.60
N PRO A 48 -11.91 -11.56 -17.14
CA PRO A 48 -10.63 -11.70 -16.45
C PRO A 48 -10.59 -10.92 -15.12
N CYS A 49 -11.26 -9.77 -15.02
CA CYS A 49 -11.42 -9.05 -13.75
C CYS A 49 -12.09 -9.91 -12.68
N ALA A 50 -13.20 -10.58 -13.00
CA ALA A 50 -13.87 -11.51 -12.09
C ALA A 50 -12.95 -12.69 -11.72
N LYS A 51 -12.28 -13.30 -12.72
CA LYS A 51 -11.35 -14.42 -12.53
C LYS A 51 -10.24 -14.11 -11.51
N TYR A 52 -9.70 -12.90 -11.53
CA TYR A 52 -8.59 -12.50 -10.66
C TYR A 52 -9.01 -11.67 -9.44
N SER A 53 -10.31 -11.49 -9.20
CA SER A 53 -10.84 -10.64 -8.12
C SER A 53 -10.29 -9.21 -8.19
N ILE A 54 -10.19 -8.67 -9.40
CA ILE A 54 -9.78 -7.30 -9.69
C ILE A 54 -11.03 -6.51 -10.06
N ASN A 55 -11.17 -5.32 -9.47
CA ASN A 55 -12.30 -4.45 -9.79
C ASN A 55 -12.04 -3.71 -11.09
N LEU A 56 -13.00 -3.75 -12.01
CA LEU A 56 -13.02 -2.87 -13.17
C LEU A 56 -13.70 -1.56 -12.75
N VAL A 57 -13.00 -0.45 -12.90
CA VAL A 57 -13.51 0.88 -12.54
C VAL A 57 -13.47 1.82 -13.74
N THR A 58 -14.42 2.75 -13.79
CA THR A 58 -14.42 3.82 -14.79
C THR A 58 -13.64 5.01 -14.23
N ILE A 59 -12.58 5.44 -14.93
CA ILE A 59 -11.77 6.61 -14.55
C ILE A 59 -11.45 7.48 -15.76
N ALA A 60 -11.49 8.80 -15.56
CA ALA A 60 -11.27 9.76 -16.64
C ALA A 60 -9.80 10.14 -16.84
N THR A 61 -8.99 10.10 -15.78
CA THR A 61 -7.61 10.64 -15.78
C THR A 61 -6.69 9.79 -14.92
N GLY A 62 -5.48 9.55 -15.44
CA GLY A 62 -4.37 8.95 -14.70
C GLY A 62 -3.06 9.66 -15.05
N GLU A 63 -2.01 9.36 -14.31
CA GLU A 63 -0.70 9.96 -14.44
C GLU A 63 0.27 8.99 -15.12
N ASP A 64 1.16 9.53 -15.95
CA ASP A 64 2.29 8.79 -16.51
C ASP A 64 3.44 8.85 -15.50
N LEU A 65 3.65 7.76 -14.76
CA LEU A 65 4.73 7.71 -13.77
C LEU A 65 6.07 7.42 -14.44
N ALA A 66 7.06 8.27 -14.15
CA ALA A 66 8.45 8.00 -14.50
C ALA A 66 9.01 6.88 -13.60
N THR A 67 10.06 6.17 -14.08
CA THR A 67 10.70 5.08 -13.32
C THR A 67 11.37 5.56 -12.03
N THR A 68 11.74 6.85 -11.96
CA THR A 68 12.27 7.47 -10.75
C THR A 68 11.14 7.89 -9.81
N ASN A 69 11.26 7.58 -8.51
CA ASN A 69 10.34 8.01 -7.45
C ASN A 69 8.92 7.42 -7.50
N ILE A 70 8.74 6.23 -8.11
CA ILE A 70 7.44 5.55 -8.17
C ILE A 70 6.89 5.34 -6.75
N ILE A 71 7.66 4.66 -5.89
CA ILE A 71 7.23 4.34 -4.52
C ILE A 71 6.96 5.60 -3.71
N GLU A 72 7.77 6.65 -3.86
CA GLU A 72 7.53 7.94 -3.23
C GLU A 72 6.15 8.50 -3.61
N THR A 73 5.84 8.52 -4.91
CA THR A 73 4.55 9.02 -5.42
C THR A 73 3.38 8.21 -4.85
N LEU A 74 3.49 6.88 -4.85
CA LEU A 74 2.47 5.99 -4.28
C LEU A 74 2.23 6.29 -2.80
N VAL A 75 3.30 6.42 -2.02
CA VAL A 75 3.27 6.67 -0.58
C VAL A 75 2.68 8.05 -0.27
N GLN A 76 3.05 9.11 -1.02
CA GLN A 76 2.52 10.45 -0.81
C GLN A 76 1.03 10.55 -1.16
N ASN A 77 0.59 9.91 -2.26
CA ASN A 77 -0.84 9.82 -2.57
C ASN A 77 -1.60 9.10 -1.45
N ARG A 78 -1.03 8.01 -0.95
CA ARG A 78 -1.67 7.22 0.11
C ARG A 78 -1.75 7.96 1.44
N LYS A 79 -0.73 8.73 1.79
CA LYS A 79 -0.70 9.60 2.98
C LYS A 79 -1.93 10.51 3.07
N VAL A 80 -2.39 11.02 1.93
CA VAL A 80 -3.56 11.92 1.84
C VAL A 80 -4.86 11.21 1.46
N GLY A 81 -4.89 9.88 1.51
CA GLY A 81 -6.08 9.07 1.20
C GLY A 81 -6.45 9.02 -0.27
N LYS A 82 -5.53 9.37 -1.18
CA LYS A 82 -5.75 9.32 -2.63
C LYS A 82 -5.25 8.01 -3.24
N ALA A 83 -6.00 7.51 -4.22
CA ALA A 83 -5.55 6.44 -5.10
C ALA A 83 -4.48 6.95 -6.07
N SER A 84 -3.47 6.14 -6.35
CA SER A 84 -2.55 6.38 -7.46
C SER A 84 -3.10 5.75 -8.73
N ILE A 85 -3.49 6.59 -9.70
CA ILE A 85 -4.02 6.14 -10.98
C ILE A 85 -2.91 6.22 -12.01
N ILE A 86 -2.42 5.07 -12.48
CA ILE A 86 -1.21 4.99 -13.31
C ILE A 86 -1.60 4.60 -14.72
N ASN A 87 -1.28 5.43 -15.71
CA ASN A 87 -1.49 5.07 -17.12
C ASN A 87 -0.48 4.02 -17.57
N ILE A 88 -0.97 2.97 -18.22
CA ILE A 88 -0.15 1.89 -18.77
C ILE A 88 -0.39 1.82 -20.28
N ALA A 89 0.58 2.32 -21.05
CA ALA A 89 0.56 2.18 -22.49
C ALA A 89 0.75 0.71 -22.90
N VAL A 90 -0.15 0.21 -23.75
CA VAL A 90 -0.07 -1.13 -24.34
C VAL A 90 0.31 -0.99 -25.81
N ASN A 91 1.35 -1.72 -26.22
CA ASN A 91 1.85 -1.71 -27.58
C ASN A 91 0.85 -2.38 -28.54
N SER A 92 1.07 -2.23 -29.85
CA SER A 92 0.21 -2.83 -30.89
C SER A 92 0.11 -4.36 -30.76
N ASP A 93 1.19 -5.01 -30.33
CA ASP A 93 1.33 -6.45 -30.08
C ASP A 93 0.84 -6.91 -28.69
N GLY A 94 0.17 -6.02 -27.95
CA GLY A 94 -0.34 -6.32 -26.61
C GLY A 94 0.71 -6.30 -25.50
N SER A 95 1.98 -6.05 -25.82
CA SER A 95 3.08 -6.04 -24.85
C SER A 95 3.26 -4.69 -24.14
N PHE A 96 4.05 -4.70 -23.07
CA PHE A 96 4.52 -3.49 -22.40
C PHE A 96 5.94 -3.12 -22.85
N SER A 97 6.23 -1.81 -22.87
CA SER A 97 7.59 -1.29 -23.06
C SER A 97 8.54 -1.77 -21.94
N ALA A 98 9.86 -1.74 -22.19
CA ALA A 98 10.85 -2.09 -21.18
C ALA A 98 10.74 -1.21 -19.92
N ALA A 99 10.56 0.11 -20.10
CA ALA A 99 10.40 1.05 -19.01
C ALA A 99 9.13 0.77 -18.18
N THR A 100 8.02 0.40 -18.83
CA THR A 100 6.80 0.00 -18.16
C THR A 100 7.01 -1.27 -17.34
N LYS A 101 7.70 -2.28 -17.90
CA LYS A 101 8.02 -3.52 -17.16
C LYS A 101 8.89 -3.24 -15.94
N GLU A 102 9.90 -2.40 -16.08
CA GLU A 102 10.77 -1.98 -14.97
C GLU A 102 9.99 -1.25 -13.88
N MET A 103 9.11 -0.31 -14.25
CA MET A 103 8.22 0.38 -13.30
C MET A 103 7.33 -0.62 -12.53
N LEU A 104 6.68 -1.55 -13.24
CA LEU A 104 5.80 -2.54 -12.62
C LEU A 104 6.59 -3.49 -11.70
N GLU A 105 7.83 -3.83 -12.04
CA GLU A 105 8.72 -4.65 -11.21
C GLU A 105 9.12 -3.93 -9.91
N GLN A 106 9.41 -2.63 -9.98
CA GLN A 106 9.69 -1.82 -8.78
C GLN A 106 8.47 -1.77 -7.86
N ILE A 107 7.27 -1.57 -8.42
CA ILE A 107 6.01 -1.61 -7.67
C ILE A 107 5.82 -2.98 -7.04
N ASN A 108 5.98 -4.05 -7.82
CA ASN A 108 5.83 -5.43 -7.38
C ASN A 108 6.75 -5.75 -6.19
N SER A 109 8.04 -5.42 -6.32
CA SER A 109 9.04 -5.68 -5.28
C SER A 109 8.65 -5.07 -3.94
N TRP A 110 8.15 -3.83 -3.95
CA TRP A 110 7.72 -3.16 -2.72
C TRP A 110 6.36 -3.67 -2.22
N MET A 111 5.39 -3.84 -3.11
CA MET A 111 4.05 -4.33 -2.79
C MET A 111 4.05 -5.78 -2.30
N HIS A 112 5.01 -6.61 -2.71
CA HIS A 112 5.16 -7.97 -2.21
C HIS A 112 5.36 -8.00 -0.69
N ILE A 113 6.09 -7.01 -0.16
CA ILE A 113 6.39 -6.90 1.27
C ILE A 113 5.33 -6.07 1.99
N PHE A 114 4.97 -4.92 1.42
CA PHE A 114 4.19 -3.89 2.11
C PHE A 114 2.74 -3.76 1.62
N GLY A 115 2.34 -4.53 0.60
CA GLY A 115 1.09 -4.35 -0.12
C GLY A 115 -0.17 -4.53 0.71
N HIS A 116 -0.15 -5.39 1.74
CA HIS A 116 -1.26 -5.50 2.68
C HIS A 116 -1.46 -4.21 3.47
N ALA A 117 -0.41 -3.73 4.14
CA ALA A 117 -0.47 -2.47 4.88
C ALA A 117 -0.85 -1.30 3.97
N PHE A 118 -0.27 -1.23 2.78
CA PHE A 118 -0.53 -0.15 1.83
C PHE A 118 -1.98 -0.13 1.33
N ASN A 119 -2.51 -1.28 0.87
CA ASN A 119 -3.87 -1.38 0.35
C ASN A 119 -4.95 -1.13 1.41
N GLU A 120 -4.65 -1.42 2.68
CA GLU A 120 -5.64 -1.34 3.78
C GLU A 120 -5.53 -0.05 4.60
N SER A 121 -4.46 0.73 4.41
CA SER A 121 -4.22 1.98 5.14
C SER A 121 -5.26 3.08 4.82
N THR A 122 -5.59 3.93 5.77
CA THR A 122 -6.40 5.13 5.54
C THR A 122 -5.93 6.24 6.48
N PRO A 123 -6.03 7.53 6.10
CA PRO A 123 -5.69 8.63 7.00
C PRO A 123 -6.41 8.52 8.35
N CYS A 124 -5.71 8.85 9.42
CA CYS A 124 -6.24 8.88 10.78
C CYS A 124 -5.73 10.11 11.53
N ASN A 125 -6.22 10.31 12.76
CA ASN A 125 -5.89 11.47 13.58
C ASN A 125 -4.57 11.32 14.37
N LEU A 126 -3.87 10.20 14.22
CA LEU A 126 -2.58 9.97 14.87
C LEU A 126 -1.49 10.77 14.15
N THR A 127 -0.44 11.14 14.90
CA THR A 127 0.69 11.90 14.35
C THR A 127 2.01 11.23 14.71
N VAL A 128 3.01 11.40 13.85
CA VAL A 128 4.38 10.94 14.05
C VAL A 128 5.31 12.10 13.75
N ASP A 129 6.37 12.25 14.54
CA ASP A 129 7.36 13.31 14.33
C ASP A 129 8.33 13.01 13.16
N GLY A 130 9.00 14.06 12.71
CA GLY A 130 9.93 14.01 11.58
C GLY A 130 9.24 13.92 10.22
N ASN A 131 9.88 13.22 9.29
CA ASN A 131 9.36 13.00 7.93
C ASN A 131 8.47 11.75 7.80
N SER A 132 8.12 11.14 8.93
CA SER A 132 7.28 9.94 9.01
C SER A 132 5.81 10.31 9.06
N PHE A 133 4.93 9.35 8.82
CA PHE A 133 3.50 9.52 9.04
C PHE A 133 2.85 8.18 9.40
N ILE A 134 1.63 8.24 9.91
CA ILE A 134 0.88 7.08 10.37
C ILE A 134 -0.48 7.03 9.67
N LEU A 135 -0.86 5.83 9.26
CA LEU A 135 -2.18 5.51 8.73
C LEU A 135 -2.79 4.39 9.56
N GLN A 136 -4.11 4.30 9.56
CA GLN A 136 -4.86 3.24 10.25
C GLN A 136 -5.32 2.19 9.26
N ASN A 137 -5.40 0.93 9.66
CA ASN A 137 -6.07 -0.09 8.87
C ASN A 137 -7.58 0.18 8.87
N ARG A 138 -8.18 0.32 7.68
CA ARG A 138 -9.60 0.61 7.51
C ARG A 138 -10.55 -0.51 8.00
N HIS A 139 -10.07 -1.74 8.05
CA HIS A 139 -10.85 -2.93 8.45
C HIS A 139 -10.56 -3.31 9.91
N MET A 140 -9.39 -2.95 10.42
CA MET A 140 -8.92 -3.29 11.77
C MET A 140 -8.43 -2.02 12.48
N PRO A 141 -9.31 -1.22 13.10
CA PRO A 141 -8.94 0.09 13.69
C PRO A 141 -7.83 0.02 14.75
N TYR A 142 -7.67 -1.13 15.40
CA TYR A 142 -6.58 -1.39 16.34
C TYR A 142 -5.21 -1.59 15.68
N GLN A 143 -5.12 -1.66 14.36
CA GLN A 143 -3.87 -1.83 13.62
C GLN A 143 -3.52 -0.53 12.89
N ASN A 144 -2.33 0.00 13.16
CA ASN A 144 -1.81 1.19 12.50
C ASN A 144 -0.47 0.90 11.82
N TYR A 145 -0.15 1.72 10.83
CA TYR A 145 1.02 1.57 9.97
C TYR A 145 1.78 2.89 9.95
N ILE A 146 3.01 2.87 10.47
CA ILE A 146 3.89 4.02 10.41
C ILE A 146 4.79 3.85 9.19
N TYR A 147 4.75 4.83 8.30
CA TYR A 147 5.61 4.94 7.13
C TYR A 147 6.84 5.72 7.52
N VAL A 148 8.01 5.10 7.35
CA VAL A 148 9.32 5.69 7.62
C VAL A 148 10.21 5.62 6.38
N GLN A 149 10.94 6.69 6.11
CA GLN A 149 11.93 6.70 5.03
C GLN A 149 13.13 5.84 5.39
N LYS A 150 13.87 5.36 4.38
CA LYS A 150 15.09 4.54 4.55
C LYS A 150 16.08 5.12 5.57
N SER A 151 16.25 6.45 5.55
CA SER A 151 17.02 7.18 6.57
C SER A 151 16.09 7.67 7.68
N PHE A 152 15.68 6.77 8.58
CA PHE A 152 14.87 7.12 9.74
C PHE A 152 15.75 7.46 10.97
N PRO A 153 15.26 8.31 11.89
CA PRO A 153 15.95 8.58 13.16
C PRO A 153 16.00 7.35 14.06
N GLN A 154 16.88 7.33 15.06
CA GLN A 154 16.97 6.23 16.04
C GLN A 154 15.69 6.06 16.88
N LYS A 155 14.89 7.11 17.01
CA LYS A 155 13.61 7.07 17.74
C LYS A 155 12.58 7.87 16.98
N ILE A 156 11.34 7.39 17.04
CA ILE A 156 10.17 8.12 16.57
C ILE A 156 9.14 8.17 17.70
N LYS A 157 8.43 9.28 17.82
CA LYS A 157 7.31 9.41 18.74
C LYS A 157 6.00 9.43 17.95
N VAL A 158 4.99 8.80 18.52
CA VAL A 158 3.63 8.74 17.99
C VAL A 158 2.69 9.32 19.04
N ASN A 159 1.85 10.27 18.65
CA ASN A 159 0.91 10.93 19.54
C ASN A 159 -0.53 10.65 19.14
N GLY A 160 -1.43 10.67 20.13
CA GLY A 160 -2.87 10.50 19.94
C GLY A 160 -3.36 9.05 20.17
N LEU A 161 -2.48 8.15 20.58
CA LEU A 161 -2.87 6.82 21.03
C LEU A 161 -3.57 6.93 22.39
N THR A 162 -4.65 6.19 22.56
CA THR A 162 -5.44 6.16 23.79
C THR A 162 -4.96 5.08 24.76
N GLN A 163 -4.32 4.04 24.25
CA GLN A 163 -3.85 2.89 25.02
C GLN A 163 -2.45 2.44 24.55
N GLU A 164 -1.76 1.74 25.44
CA GLU A 164 -0.48 1.13 25.14
C GLU A 164 -0.65 0.06 24.05
N PRO A 165 0.21 0.02 23.02
CA PRO A 165 0.18 -1.05 22.01
C PRO A 165 0.64 -2.39 22.58
N ASN A 166 0.06 -3.48 22.08
CA ASN A 166 0.47 -4.84 22.44
C ASN A 166 1.76 -5.26 21.73
N ARG A 167 1.95 -4.79 20.49
CA ARG A 167 3.09 -5.20 19.66
C ARG A 167 3.44 -4.13 18.65
N ILE A 168 4.74 -3.92 18.46
CA ILE A 168 5.29 -3.06 17.42
C ILE A 168 6.38 -3.82 16.69
N GLU A 169 6.34 -3.80 15.36
CA GLU A 169 7.33 -4.51 14.55
C GLU A 169 7.53 -3.89 13.17
N MET A 170 8.70 -4.14 12.60
CA MET A 170 8.98 -3.90 11.18
C MET A 170 8.21 -4.94 10.33
N ILE A 171 7.47 -4.51 9.31
CA ILE A 171 6.70 -5.43 8.46
C ILE A 171 7.63 -6.33 7.62
N GLU A 172 8.72 -5.78 7.11
CA GLU A 172 9.60 -6.47 6.14
C GLU A 172 10.18 -7.79 6.66
N ASN A 173 10.65 -7.77 7.91
CA ASN A 173 11.35 -8.90 8.51
C ASN A 173 10.68 -9.40 9.80
N ARG A 174 9.54 -8.83 10.18
CA ARG A 174 8.80 -9.12 11.41
C ARG A 174 9.64 -8.91 12.69
N THR A 175 10.66 -8.05 12.62
CA THR A 175 11.51 -7.73 13.77
C THR A 175 10.73 -6.89 14.78
N PRO A 176 10.56 -7.38 16.03
CA PRO A 176 9.94 -6.59 17.09
C PRO A 176 10.77 -5.35 17.42
N LEU A 177 10.11 -4.25 17.73
CA LEU A 177 10.73 -3.01 18.17
C LEU A 177 10.43 -2.79 19.64
N THR A 178 11.42 -2.28 20.38
CA THR A 178 11.21 -1.86 21.76
C THR A 178 10.53 -0.49 21.77
N PHE A 179 9.66 -0.27 22.76
CA PHE A 179 8.94 0.98 22.89
C PHE A 179 8.61 1.28 24.35
N SER A 180 8.26 2.53 24.61
CA SER A 180 7.64 2.96 25.86
C SER A 180 6.38 3.78 25.57
N TYR A 181 5.38 3.65 26.43
CA TYR A 181 4.14 4.40 26.34
C TYR A 181 3.88 5.16 27.65
N GLN A 182 3.71 6.47 27.54
CA GLN A 182 3.39 7.31 28.69
C GLN A 182 2.56 8.52 28.23
N ASN A 183 1.51 8.87 28.98
CA ASN A 183 0.70 10.06 28.75
C ASN A 183 0.16 10.20 27.30
N GLY A 184 -0.33 9.11 26.69
CA GLY A 184 -0.88 9.15 25.32
C GLY A 184 0.18 9.25 24.21
N SER A 185 1.46 9.09 24.57
CA SER A 185 2.60 9.18 23.67
C SER A 185 3.37 7.86 23.67
N LEU A 186 3.60 7.32 22.49
CA LEU A 186 4.40 6.14 22.25
C LEU A 186 5.77 6.55 21.68
N ILE A 187 6.85 6.07 22.28
CA ILE A 187 8.22 6.26 21.77
C ILE A 187 8.73 4.91 21.30
N ILE A 188 9.04 4.78 20.01
CA ILE A 188 9.55 3.54 19.40
C ILE A 188 11.06 3.70 19.18
N ASN A 189 11.83 2.72 19.64
CA ASN A 189 13.26 2.64 19.37
C ASN A 189 13.51 1.89 18.06
N LEU A 190 14.22 2.54 17.14
CA LEU A 190 14.60 2.04 15.82
C LEU A 190 16.09 1.66 15.73
N GLU A 191 16.85 1.69 16.83
CA GLU A 191 18.25 1.23 16.86
C GLU A 191 18.41 -0.24 16.44
N THR A 192 17.41 -1.07 16.75
CA THR A 192 17.36 -2.48 16.37
C THR A 192 16.64 -2.72 15.04
N ALA A 193 16.16 -1.66 14.37
CA ALA A 193 15.50 -1.80 13.09
C ALA A 193 16.54 -2.14 12.01
N THR A 194 16.25 -3.15 11.21
CA THR A 194 17.13 -3.56 10.11
C THR A 194 17.00 -2.58 8.96
N SER A 195 18.13 -2.23 8.34
CA SER A 195 18.14 -1.41 7.13
C SER A 195 17.47 -2.13 5.96
N SER A 196 16.60 -1.43 5.25
CA SER A 196 15.98 -1.93 4.01
C SER A 196 16.65 -1.38 2.76
N ASN A 197 16.50 -2.09 1.64
CA ASN A 197 16.82 -1.55 0.32
C ASN A 197 15.73 -0.63 -0.22
N PHE A 198 14.52 -0.67 0.35
CA PHE A 198 13.40 0.13 -0.10
C PHE A 198 13.47 1.58 0.41
N PRO A 199 12.97 2.57 -0.37
CA PRO A 199 12.95 3.97 0.02
C PRO A 199 12.00 4.23 1.20
N TRP A 200 10.95 3.42 1.32
CA TRP A 200 9.96 3.45 2.39
C TRP A 200 9.82 2.09 3.02
N GLN A 201 9.78 2.09 4.36
CA GLN A 201 9.48 0.93 5.19
C GLN A 201 8.22 1.19 6.00
N ILE A 202 7.58 0.13 6.45
CA ILE A 202 6.37 0.21 7.27
C ILE A 202 6.59 -0.52 8.59
N ILE A 203 6.28 0.17 9.68
CA ILE A 203 6.17 -0.38 11.02
C ILE A 203 4.69 -0.65 11.31
N ARG A 204 4.36 -1.84 11.78
CA ARG A 204 3.02 -2.18 12.28
C ARG A 204 2.95 -1.89 13.77
N VAL A 205 1.95 -1.11 14.17
CA VAL A 205 1.56 -0.90 15.57
C VAL A 205 0.23 -1.61 15.79
N GLN A 206 0.27 -2.67 16.58
CA GLN A 206 -0.92 -3.39 17.04
C GLN A 206 -1.34 -2.82 18.39
N GLN A 207 -2.42 -2.06 18.41
CA GLN A 207 -3.07 -1.60 19.63
C GLN A 207 -3.73 -2.76 20.38
N HIS A 208 -3.99 -2.53 21.66
CA HIS A 208 -4.82 -3.39 22.49
C HIS A 208 -6.23 -3.57 21.90
N ARG A 209 -6.74 -4.80 21.93
CA ARG A 209 -8.12 -5.08 21.51
C ARG A 209 -8.98 -5.28 22.75
N PRO A 210 -10.23 -4.78 22.78
CA PRO A 210 -11.15 -5.07 23.88
C PRO A 210 -11.36 -6.57 24.13
N GLU A 211 -11.20 -7.40 23.09
CA GLU A 211 -11.24 -8.88 23.19
C GLU A 211 -10.13 -9.44 24.08
N ASP A 212 -8.97 -8.77 24.13
CA ASP A 212 -7.82 -9.18 24.94
C ASP A 212 -8.10 -8.97 26.46
N ASP A 213 -9.15 -8.18 26.82
CA ASP A 213 -9.61 -8.00 28.20
C ASP A 213 -10.58 -9.09 28.69
N ILE A 214 -11.05 -9.96 27.79
CA ILE A 214 -11.97 -11.05 28.15
C ILE A 214 -11.17 -12.12 28.89
N LYS A 215 -11.33 -12.16 30.23
CA LYS A 215 -10.78 -13.23 31.07
C LYS A 215 -11.24 -14.61 30.55
N GLU A 216 -10.37 -15.61 30.67
CA GLU A 216 -10.71 -17.02 30.42
C GLU A 216 -12.07 -17.36 31.04
N THR A 217 -13.05 -17.62 30.18
CA THR A 217 -14.28 -18.29 30.61
C THR A 217 -13.90 -19.73 30.92
N LYS A 218 -13.78 -20.03 32.22
CA LYS A 218 -13.75 -21.42 32.69
C LYS A 218 -15.12 -22.04 32.37
N PHE A 219 -15.14 -22.91 31.36
CA PHE A 219 -16.25 -23.83 31.13
C PHE A 219 -16.14 -25.02 32.08
#